data_AF-A0A351IV51-F1
#
_entry.id   AF-A0A351IV51-F1
#
_cell.length_a   1.000
_cell.length_b   1.000
_cell.length_c   1.000
_cell.angle_alpha   90.00
_cell.angle_beta   90.00
_cell.angle_gamma   90.00
#
_symmetry.space_group_name_H-M   'P 1'
#
loop_
_entity.id
_entity.type
_entity.pdbx_description
1 polymer ?
#
loop_
_entity_poly.entity_id
_entity_poly.type
_entity_poly.pdbx_seq_one_letter_code
_entity_poly.pdbx_strand_id
1 'polypeptide(L)' 'RDLAATLVVDTADAGLADAVEAEGMACVVTDTIMSSPEVAADLSRRILEVSR' A
#
# COMPACT_ATOMS: atom_id res chain seq x y z
N ARG A 1 12.54 16.58 -4.20
CA ARG A 1 11.08 16.85 -4.19
C ARG A 1 10.42 15.51 -4.01
N ASP A 2 9.64 15.35 -2.97
CA ASP A 2 9.01 14.06 -2.64
C ASP A 2 8.00 13.72 -3.74
N LEU A 3 8.08 12.47 -4.23
CA LEU A 3 7.35 12.00 -5.41
C LEU A 3 6.03 11.32 -5.04
N ALA A 4 5.97 10.68 -3.87
CA ALA A 4 4.84 9.88 -3.43
C ALA A 4 4.40 10.29 -2.02
N ALA A 5 3.08 10.40 -1.83
CA ALA A 5 2.47 10.68 -0.53
C ALA A 5 2.09 9.41 0.25
N THR A 6 1.92 8.29 -0.44
CA THR A 6 1.44 7.02 0.12
C THR A 6 2.25 5.86 -0.45
N LEU A 7 2.61 4.90 0.39
CA LEU A 7 3.20 3.62 0.00
C LEU A 7 2.25 2.48 0.37
N VAL A 8 1.99 1.59 -0.59
CA VAL A 8 1.23 0.37 -0.38
C VAL A 8 2.21 -0.77 -0.15
N VAL A 9 2.03 -1.50 0.95
CA VAL A 9 2.96 -2.49 1.47
C VAL A 9 2.23 -3.82 1.67
N ASP A 10 2.92 -4.93 1.43
CA ASP A 10 2.34 -6.25 1.65
C ASP A 10 2.10 -6.53 3.14
N THR A 11 1.12 -7.38 3.44
CA THR A 11 0.89 -7.92 4.78
C THR A 11 2.12 -8.57 5.42
N ALA A 12 3.00 -9.19 4.62
CA ALA A 12 4.25 -9.78 5.11
C ALA A 12 5.20 -8.73 5.71
N ASP A 13 5.09 -7.48 5.25
CA ASP A 13 5.94 -6.35 5.62
C ASP A 13 5.24 -5.38 6.59
N ALA A 14 4.09 -5.77 7.17
CA ALA A 14 3.30 -4.91 8.06
C ALA A 14 4.11 -4.30 9.23
N GLY A 15 5.16 -5.00 9.69
CA GLY A 15 6.06 -4.52 10.74
C GLY A 15 6.94 -3.33 10.34
N LEU A 16 6.94 -2.92 9.07
CA LEU A 16 7.67 -1.76 8.57
C LEU A 16 6.79 -0.51 8.44
N ALA A 17 5.50 -0.58 8.78
CA ALA A 17 4.57 0.53 8.58
C ALA A 17 5.00 1.81 9.30
N ASP A 18 5.40 1.70 10.57
CA ASP A 18 5.89 2.84 11.36
C ASP A 18 7.13 3.49 10.74
N ALA A 19 8.00 2.68 10.11
CA ALA A 19 9.19 3.19 9.44
C ALA A 19 8.82 3.99 8.18
N VAL A 20 7.83 3.53 7.40
CA VAL A 20 7.31 4.27 6.25
C VAL A 20 6.68 5.60 6.67
N GLU A 21 5.91 5.60 7.75
CA GLU A 21 5.29 6.81 8.29
C GLU A 21 6.32 7.81 8.83
N ALA A 22 7.41 7.32 9.44
CA ALA A 22 8.51 8.17 9.90
C ALA A 22 9.25 8.89 8.74
N GLU A 23 9.25 8.32 7.54
CA GLU A 23 9.76 8.96 6.31
C GLU A 23 8.77 10.00 5.71
N GLY A 24 7.61 10.20 6.35
CA GLY A 24 6.62 11.22 5.97
C GLY A 24 5.62 10.77 4.91
N MET A 25 5.50 9.46 4.67
CA MET A 25 4.51 8.87 3.75
C MET A 25 3.40 8.16 4.53
N ALA A 26 2.17 8.20 4.04
CA ALA A 26 1.14 7.31 4.57
C ALA A 26 1.46 5.85 4.21
N CYS A 27 1.29 4.92 5.16
CA CYS A 27 1.46 3.50 4.91
C CYS A 27 0.10 2.79 4.78
N VAL A 28 -0.09 2.03 3.70
CA VAL A 28 -1.29 1.20 3.50
C VAL A 28 -0.87 -0.26 3.38
N VAL A 29 -1.15 -1.04 4.42
CA VAL A 29 -0.87 -2.48 4.43
C VAL A 29 -2.06 -3.24 3.84
N THR A 30 -1.81 -4.05 2.81
CA THR A 30 -2.82 -4.91 2.17
C THR A 30 -2.16 -6.08 1.43
N ASP A 31 -2.94 -7.00 0.87
CA ASP A 31 -2.38 -8.06 0.02
C ASP A 31 -1.96 -7.45 -1.32
N THR A 32 -0.67 -7.57 -1.67
CA THR A 32 -0.11 -6.98 -2.89
C THR A 32 0.26 -8.02 -3.94
N ILE A 33 0.18 -9.31 -3.61
CA ILE A 33 0.55 -10.39 -4.54
C ILE A 33 -0.58 -10.61 -5.53
N MET A 34 -0.38 -10.12 -6.76
CA MET A 34 -1.31 -10.26 -7.88
C MET A 34 -1.30 -11.68 -8.48
N SER A 35 -1.60 -12.69 -7.66
CA SER A 35 -1.61 -14.11 -8.04
C SER A 35 -2.72 -14.47 -9.04
N SER A 36 -3.78 -13.66 -9.11
CA SER A 36 -4.84 -13.75 -10.11
C SER A 36 -5.36 -12.35 -10.50
N PRO A 37 -6.09 -12.22 -11.64
CA PRO A 37 -6.73 -10.97 -12.02
C PRO A 37 -7.72 -10.44 -10.97
N GLU A 38 -8.42 -11.32 -10.25
CA GLU A 38 -9.36 -10.95 -9.19
C GLU A 38 -8.62 -10.26 -8.03
N VAL A 39 -7.50 -10.84 -7.58
CA VAL A 39 -6.68 -10.26 -6.51
C VAL A 39 -6.10 -8.90 -6.94
N ALA A 40 -5.64 -8.78 -8.19
CA ALA A 40 -5.15 -7.50 -8.72
C ALA A 40 -6.25 -6.42 -8.76
N ALA A 41 -7.49 -6.81 -9.07
CA ALA A 41 -8.63 -5.90 -9.06
C ALA A 41 -8.98 -5.44 -7.63
N ASP A 42 -8.91 -6.33 -6.65
CA ASP A 42 -9.13 -5.99 -5.24
C ASP A 42 -8.07 -5.03 -4.70
N LEU A 43 -6.79 -5.30 -4.99
CA LEU A 43 -5.70 -4.37 -4.69
C LEU A 43 -5.94 -2.99 -5.32
N SER A 44 -6.34 -2.96 -6.60
CA SER A 44 -6.62 -1.70 -7.31
C SER A 44 -7.77 -0.92 -6.68
N ARG A 45 -8.84 -1.59 -6.25
CA ARG A 45 -9.95 -0.96 -5.51
C ARG A 45 -9.46 -0.36 -4.21
N ARG A 46 -8.66 -1.11 -3.45
CA ARG A 46 -8.08 -0.65 -2.18
C ARG A 46 -7.25 0.61 -2.38
N ILE A 47 -6.44 0.69 -3.44
CA ILE A 47 -5.65 1.88 -3.79
C ILE A 47 -6.57 3.08 -4.07
N LEU A 48 -7.66 2.90 -4.80
CA LEU A 48 -8.58 4.00 -5.12
C LEU A 48 -9.37 4.48 -3.89
N GLU A 49 -9.65 3.61 -2.92
CA GLU A 49 -10.29 3.98 -1.66
C GLU A 49 -9.40 4.87 -0.79
N VAL A 50 -8.10 4.57 -0.72
CA VAL A 50 -7.15 5.32 0.12
C VAL A 50 -6.59 6.58 -0.55
N SER A 51 -6.75 6.70 -1.88
CA SER A 51 -6.31 7.88 -2.64
C SER A 51 -7.36 9.00 -2.68
N ARG A 52 -8.52 8.81 -2.04
CA ARG A 52 -9.62 9.77 -2.01
C ARG A 52 -9.58 10.63 -0.76
#